data_AF-A0A2I0IKP8-F1
#
_entry.id   AF-A0A2I0IKP8-F1
#
_cell.length_a   1.000
_cell.length_b   1.000
_cell.length_c   1.000
_cell.angle_alpha   90.00
_cell.angle_beta   90.00
_cell.angle_gamma   90.00
#
_symmetry.space_group_name_H-M   'P 1'
#
loop_
_entity.id
_entity.type
_entity.pdbx_description
1 polymer ?
#
loop_
_entity_poly.entity_id
_entity_poly.type
_entity_poly.pdbx_seq_one_letter_code
_entity_poly.pdbx_strand_id
1 'polypeptide(L)'
;MVSLEREKVMSELLFVVLFGGVFLAATWAEEGLLNPEKLEMFVDELQDMPKVQGFEVVDGVPRPRRLEIGMYPIRWKFHRDLPPTPVFAYGTSRSTATVPGPTIEALHGIDTHVTWLNYLPQKHILPWDPTIPTAIPSDRKGIPTVVHLHGANNASYPYPSGDPVNEANGNVMKFIIDREPELDTSRIPKKLMRYPSPDSSSASRTRHIAMFEYTSPVDEPTHLYLNGKPYSYPATETPRAGTSEVWYVINLTDDNHPLHIHLGLFKVLDQTEIKDLDEFKDCMVKINDAERCHLSRHAIGKKVDVRTHENGWKNVYKMMPGYVTKILVRFAYIHVNSSYIFDATAEPGYVYHCHILDHEDNVMMRPLKFIN
;
A
#
# COMPACT_ATOMS: atom_id res chain seq x y z
N MET A 1 71.96 -30.22 7.00
CA MET A 1 72.57 -29.15 7.83
C MET A 1 72.58 -27.88 6.98
N VAL A 2 71.39 -27.29 6.78
CA VAL A 2 70.86 -26.05 7.41
C VAL A 2 71.58 -24.78 6.93
N SER A 3 70.92 -24.01 6.07
CA SER A 3 70.81 -22.56 6.23
C SER A 3 69.57 -22.07 5.50
N LEU A 4 68.72 -21.34 6.22
CA LEU A 4 67.43 -20.81 5.80
C LEU A 4 67.58 -19.66 4.80
N GLU A 5 66.70 -19.62 3.79
CA GLU A 5 66.44 -18.43 2.98
C GLU A 5 65.37 -17.55 3.65
N ARG A 6 65.72 -16.27 3.82
CA ARG A 6 64.81 -15.13 4.03
C ARG A 6 65.11 -14.11 2.93
N GLU A 7 64.02 -13.56 2.39
CA GLU A 7 63.90 -12.22 1.80
C GLU A 7 64.72 -11.86 0.54
N LYS A 8 64.00 -11.61 -0.56
CA LYS A 8 64.34 -10.52 -1.48
C LYS A 8 63.08 -9.85 -2.03
N VAL A 9 62.82 -8.67 -1.49
CA VAL A 9 61.98 -7.59 -2.01
C VAL A 9 62.87 -6.67 -2.86
N MET A 10 62.26 -5.90 -3.76
CA MET A 10 62.80 -4.85 -4.65
C MET A 10 63.46 -5.29 -5.96
N SER A 11 62.72 -5.14 -7.05
CA SER A 11 63.04 -4.15 -8.10
C SER A 11 62.12 -4.36 -9.30
N GLU A 12 61.08 -3.54 -9.43
CA GLU A 12 60.68 -2.95 -10.71
C GLU A 12 59.69 -1.80 -10.43
N LEU A 13 60.24 -0.59 -10.37
CA LEU A 13 59.51 0.67 -10.32
C LEU A 13 59.63 1.34 -11.69
N LEU A 14 58.51 1.92 -12.14
CA LEU A 14 58.37 3.03 -13.10
C LEU A 14 58.75 2.80 -14.56
N PHE A 15 57.71 2.75 -15.39
CA PHE A 15 57.45 3.48 -16.66
C PHE A 15 56.36 2.63 -17.35
N VAL A 16 55.08 2.99 -17.35
CA VAL A 16 54.48 3.99 -18.25
C VAL A 16 53.14 4.43 -17.64
N VAL A 17 53.09 5.68 -17.20
CA VAL A 17 51.85 6.48 -17.19
C VAL A 17 51.73 7.01 -18.62
N LEU A 18 50.68 6.63 -19.35
CA LEU A 18 50.07 7.33 -20.48
C LEU A 18 49.15 6.35 -21.23
N PHE A 19 47.94 6.16 -20.74
CA PHE A 19 46.71 6.10 -21.53
C PHE A 19 45.55 6.01 -20.53
N GLY A 20 44.82 7.12 -20.39
CA GLY A 20 43.67 7.24 -19.51
C GLY A 20 42.56 6.29 -19.96
N GLY A 21 42.45 5.15 -19.30
CA GLY A 21 41.23 4.37 -19.24
C GLY A 21 40.31 5.01 -18.21
N VAL A 22 39.52 6.00 -18.63
CA VAL A 22 38.33 6.40 -17.90
C VAL A 22 37.41 5.18 -17.90
N PHE A 23 37.47 4.39 -16.83
CA PHE A 23 36.40 3.45 -16.52
C PHE A 23 35.18 4.31 -16.18
N LEU A 24 34.40 4.64 -17.21
CA LEU A 24 33.00 5.00 -17.04
C LEU A 24 32.34 3.78 -16.40
N ALA A 25 32.23 3.80 -15.07
CA ALA A 25 31.20 3.06 -14.39
C ALA A 25 29.89 3.66 -14.89
N ALA A 26 29.35 3.10 -15.98
CA ALA A 26 28.02 3.38 -16.43
C ALA A 26 27.10 3.01 -15.26
N THR A 27 26.61 4.03 -14.58
CA THR A 27 25.52 3.94 -13.62
C THR A 27 24.29 3.51 -14.42
N TRP A 28 23.99 2.21 -14.41
CA TRP A 28 22.78 1.60 -14.97
C TRP A 28 21.48 2.04 -14.23
N ALA A 29 21.52 3.15 -13.49
CA ALA A 29 20.42 3.63 -12.65
C ALA A 29 19.64 4.81 -13.26
N GLU A 30 20.07 5.35 -14.41
CA GLU A 30 19.35 6.45 -15.09
C GLU A 30 18.58 6.04 -16.34
N GLU A 31 18.75 4.82 -16.88
CA GLU A 31 17.96 4.37 -18.03
C GLU A 31 16.59 3.86 -17.58
N GLY A 32 15.60 4.76 -17.64
CA GLY A 32 14.22 4.39 -17.91
C GLY A 32 13.25 4.46 -16.74
N LEU A 33 13.23 5.57 -15.99
CA LEU A 33 11.99 5.91 -15.27
C LEU A 33 10.87 6.06 -16.29
N LEU A 34 9.84 5.22 -16.15
CA LEU A 34 8.68 5.21 -17.04
C LEU A 34 7.97 6.57 -16.95
N ASN A 35 7.67 7.18 -18.10
CA ASN A 35 6.77 8.32 -18.14
C ASN A 35 5.33 7.80 -18.36
N PRO A 36 4.48 7.75 -17.32
CA PRO A 36 3.12 7.25 -17.43
C PRO A 36 2.25 8.09 -18.38
N GLU A 37 2.59 9.36 -18.64
CA GLU A 37 1.84 10.22 -19.58
C GLU A 37 1.93 9.75 -21.03
N LYS A 38 2.93 8.93 -21.35
CA LYS A 38 3.13 8.39 -22.70
C LYS A 38 2.41 7.05 -22.90
N LEU A 39 1.80 6.51 -21.85
CA LEU A 39 1.04 5.27 -21.93
C LEU A 39 -0.42 5.61 -22.22
N GLU A 40 -0.99 4.93 -23.19
CA GLU A 40 -2.41 4.98 -23.46
C GLU A 40 -3.14 4.20 -22.35
N MET A 41 -4.11 4.82 -21.69
CA MET A 41 -4.83 4.19 -20.57
C MET A 41 -5.87 3.18 -21.09
N PHE A 42 -6.19 2.18 -20.28
CA PHE A 42 -7.28 1.20 -20.52
C PHE A 42 -7.14 0.39 -21.82
N VAL A 43 -5.91 0.07 -22.20
CA VAL A 43 -5.61 -0.60 -23.48
C VAL A 43 -5.45 -2.11 -23.42
N ASP A 44 -5.32 -2.65 -22.22
CA ASP A 44 -5.24 -4.08 -21.97
C ASP A 44 -6.62 -4.62 -21.62
N GLU A 45 -6.93 -5.81 -22.13
CA GLU A 45 -8.17 -6.49 -21.78
C GLU A 45 -8.18 -6.81 -20.27
N LEU A 46 -9.34 -6.64 -19.64
CA LEU A 46 -9.56 -7.07 -18.27
C LEU A 46 -9.28 -8.57 -18.18
N GLN A 47 -8.36 -8.95 -17.30
CA GLN A 47 -8.02 -10.35 -17.13
C GLN A 47 -9.12 -11.08 -16.37
N ASP A 48 -9.59 -12.19 -16.94
CA ASP A 48 -10.43 -13.13 -16.21
C ASP A 48 -9.64 -13.73 -15.06
N MET A 49 -10.09 -13.41 -13.85
CA MET A 49 -9.50 -13.93 -12.63
C MET A 49 -9.56 -15.46 -12.62
N PRO A 50 -8.43 -16.17 -12.41
CA PRO A 50 -8.46 -17.62 -12.35
C PRO A 50 -9.35 -18.07 -11.21
N LYS A 51 -10.19 -19.07 -11.48
CA LYS A 51 -11.12 -19.62 -10.51
C LYS A 51 -10.62 -20.97 -10.02
N VAL A 52 -10.72 -21.19 -8.71
CA VAL A 52 -10.47 -22.48 -8.09
C VAL A 52 -11.73 -22.94 -7.36
N GLN A 53 -12.16 -24.16 -7.62
CA GLN A 53 -13.34 -24.71 -6.97
C GLN A 53 -12.98 -25.11 -5.54
N GLY A 54 -13.71 -24.56 -4.57
CA GLY A 54 -13.63 -24.91 -3.15
C GLY A 54 -14.34 -26.23 -2.79
N PHE A 55 -14.88 -26.93 -3.78
CA PHE A 55 -15.60 -28.19 -3.64
C PHE A 55 -15.21 -29.15 -4.77
N GLU A 56 -15.61 -30.41 -4.63
CA GLU A 56 -15.54 -31.42 -5.69
C GLU A 56 -16.92 -32.06 -5.89
N VAL A 57 -17.18 -32.61 -7.08
CA VAL A 57 -18.44 -33.31 -7.37
C VAL A 57 -18.15 -34.79 -7.52
N VAL A 58 -18.68 -35.59 -6.59
CA VAL A 58 -18.54 -37.06 -6.58
C VAL A 58 -19.94 -37.64 -6.70
N ASP A 59 -20.18 -38.42 -7.75
CA ASP A 59 -21.50 -39.02 -8.07
C ASP A 59 -22.63 -37.98 -8.17
N GLY A 60 -22.33 -36.78 -8.70
CA GLY A 60 -23.28 -35.68 -8.83
C GLY A 60 -23.56 -34.91 -7.54
N VAL A 61 -22.91 -35.27 -6.43
CA VAL A 61 -23.08 -34.60 -5.12
C VAL A 61 -21.86 -33.74 -4.81
N PRO A 62 -22.03 -32.44 -4.52
CA PRO A 62 -20.94 -31.59 -4.05
C PRO A 62 -20.40 -32.06 -2.70
N ARG A 63 -19.08 -32.14 -2.58
CA ARG A 63 -18.37 -32.53 -1.36
C ARG A 63 -17.27 -31.52 -1.01
N PRO A 64 -16.90 -31.43 0.27
CA PRO A 64 -15.80 -30.57 0.70
C PRO A 64 -14.51 -30.87 -0.04
N ARG A 65 -13.73 -29.82 -0.33
CA ARG A 65 -12.41 -29.95 -0.95
C ARG A 65 -11.33 -29.32 -0.10
N ARG A 66 -10.13 -29.89 -0.16
CA ARG A 66 -8.89 -29.31 0.36
C ARG A 66 -8.13 -28.62 -0.76
N LEU A 67 -7.78 -27.36 -0.54
CA LEU A 67 -6.99 -26.52 -1.45
C LEU A 67 -5.64 -26.22 -0.82
N GLU A 68 -4.61 -26.19 -1.65
CA GLU A 68 -3.31 -25.65 -1.30
C GLU A 68 -3.08 -24.39 -2.14
N ILE A 69 -2.95 -23.24 -1.48
CA ILE A 69 -2.73 -21.95 -2.14
C ILE A 69 -1.39 -21.39 -1.68
N GLY A 70 -0.44 -21.31 -2.60
CA GLY A 70 0.90 -20.81 -2.36
C GLY A 70 1.07 -19.33 -2.68
N MET A 71 1.95 -18.67 -1.92
CA MET A 71 2.51 -17.36 -2.22
C MET A 71 3.83 -17.53 -2.97
N TYR A 72 3.93 -16.98 -4.18
CA TYR A 72 5.08 -17.16 -5.06
C TYR A 72 5.68 -15.83 -5.54
N PRO A 73 7.02 -15.74 -5.68
CA PRO A 73 7.65 -14.67 -6.43
C PRO A 73 7.52 -14.93 -7.94
N ILE A 74 6.81 -14.03 -8.63
CA ILE A 74 6.62 -14.06 -10.09
C ILE A 74 6.98 -12.71 -10.72
N ARG A 75 6.98 -12.65 -12.06
CA ARG A 75 6.95 -11.38 -12.80
C ARG A 75 5.59 -11.24 -13.44
N TRP A 76 4.98 -10.06 -13.32
CA TRP A 76 3.64 -9.78 -13.83
C TRP A 76 3.67 -8.58 -14.77
N LYS A 77 2.97 -8.67 -15.90
CA LYS A 77 2.90 -7.59 -16.88
C LYS A 77 1.60 -6.82 -16.65
N PHE A 78 1.72 -5.61 -16.11
CA PHE A 78 0.57 -4.74 -15.82
C PHE A 78 0.10 -3.91 -17.03
N HIS A 79 0.95 -3.75 -18.06
CA HIS A 79 0.62 -2.98 -19.25
C HIS A 79 1.34 -3.54 -20.49
N ARG A 80 0.68 -3.62 -21.66
CA ARG A 80 1.27 -4.17 -22.90
C ARG A 80 2.60 -3.53 -23.30
N ASP A 81 2.77 -2.24 -23.05
CA ASP A 81 3.95 -1.47 -23.42
C ASP A 81 5.04 -1.43 -22.34
N LEU A 82 4.81 -2.05 -21.18
CA LEU A 82 5.75 -2.06 -20.06
C LEU A 82 6.43 -3.42 -19.86
N PRO A 83 7.68 -3.47 -19.37
CA PRO A 83 8.29 -4.72 -18.98
C PRO A 83 7.55 -5.33 -17.76
N PRO A 84 7.51 -6.66 -17.62
CA PRO A 84 6.93 -7.31 -16.45
C PRO A 84 7.63 -6.90 -15.14
N THR A 85 6.88 -6.66 -14.06
CA THR A 85 7.35 -6.23 -12.73
C THR A 85 7.44 -7.41 -11.75
N PRO A 86 8.48 -7.52 -10.90
CA PRO A 86 8.52 -8.52 -9.83
C PRO A 86 7.40 -8.29 -8.79
N VAL A 87 6.62 -9.33 -8.50
CA VAL A 87 5.52 -9.28 -7.52
C VAL A 87 5.46 -10.55 -6.69
N PHE A 88 4.77 -10.48 -5.55
CA PHE A 88 4.32 -11.66 -4.81
C PHE A 88 2.86 -11.93 -5.15
N ALA A 89 2.56 -13.14 -5.56
CA ALA A 89 1.27 -13.55 -6.12
C ALA A 89 0.76 -14.84 -5.47
N TYR A 90 -0.56 -15.02 -5.44
CA TYR A 90 -1.19 -16.25 -4.96
C TYR A 90 -1.53 -17.17 -6.13
N GLY A 91 -1.42 -18.49 -5.92
CA GLY A 91 -1.84 -19.50 -6.89
C GLY A 91 -1.77 -20.92 -6.34
N THR A 92 -2.36 -21.89 -7.06
CA THR A 92 -2.23 -23.33 -6.73
C THR A 92 -0.86 -23.91 -7.08
N SER A 93 -0.11 -23.19 -7.90
CA SER A 93 1.27 -23.49 -8.27
C SER A 93 1.97 -22.20 -8.70
N ARG A 94 3.30 -22.21 -8.79
CA ARG A 94 4.05 -21.05 -9.29
C ARG A 94 3.63 -20.62 -10.70
N SER A 95 3.28 -21.56 -11.58
CA SER A 95 2.89 -21.28 -12.96
C SER A 95 1.45 -20.77 -13.10
N THR A 96 0.62 -20.95 -12.07
CA THR A 96 -0.78 -20.48 -12.04
C THR A 96 -0.97 -19.28 -11.12
N ALA A 97 0.11 -18.76 -10.53
CA ALA A 97 0.07 -17.61 -9.65
C ALA A 97 -0.20 -16.32 -10.43
N THR A 98 -1.12 -15.50 -9.93
CA THR A 98 -1.64 -14.29 -10.59
C THR A 98 -1.76 -13.13 -9.60
N VAL A 99 -1.88 -11.92 -10.15
CA VAL A 99 -2.22 -10.70 -9.40
C VAL A 99 -3.44 -10.04 -10.04
N PRO A 100 -4.57 -9.91 -9.32
CA PRO A 100 -4.88 -10.54 -8.03
C PRO A 100 -4.79 -12.08 -8.06
N GLY A 101 -4.82 -12.73 -6.89
CA GLY A 101 -4.81 -14.20 -6.80
C GLY A 101 -6.12 -14.86 -7.22
N PRO A 102 -6.19 -16.21 -7.33
CA PRO A 102 -7.38 -16.89 -7.81
C PRO A 102 -8.60 -16.68 -6.91
N THR A 103 -9.77 -16.52 -7.53
CA THR A 103 -11.06 -16.52 -6.85
C THR A 103 -11.41 -17.94 -6.43
N ILE A 104 -11.67 -18.15 -5.14
CA ILE A 104 -12.15 -19.43 -4.63
C ILE A 104 -13.68 -19.46 -4.72
N GLU A 105 -14.23 -20.28 -5.61
CA GLU A 105 -15.67 -20.48 -5.75
C GLU A 105 -16.12 -21.56 -4.75
N ALA A 106 -16.90 -21.16 -3.76
CA ALA A 106 -17.45 -22.06 -2.73
C ALA A 106 -18.96 -22.20 -2.86
N LEU A 107 -19.50 -23.32 -2.40
CA LEU A 107 -20.95 -23.54 -2.32
C LEU A 107 -21.43 -23.35 -0.88
N HIS A 108 -22.56 -22.65 -0.73
CA HIS A 108 -23.18 -22.48 0.58
C HIS A 108 -23.50 -23.85 1.21
N GLY A 109 -23.02 -24.06 2.44
CA GLY A 109 -23.21 -25.31 3.19
C GLY A 109 -22.23 -26.44 2.84
N ILE A 110 -21.28 -26.22 1.93
CA ILE A 110 -20.20 -27.16 1.62
C ILE A 110 -18.88 -26.57 2.09
N ASP A 111 -18.17 -27.28 2.97
CA ASP A 111 -16.92 -26.78 3.54
C ASP A 111 -15.78 -26.73 2.50
N THR A 112 -14.98 -25.67 2.56
CA THR A 112 -13.73 -25.54 1.80
C THR A 112 -12.58 -25.40 2.78
N HIS A 113 -11.59 -26.29 2.70
CA HIS A 113 -10.40 -26.25 3.56
C HIS A 113 -9.25 -25.69 2.73
N VAL A 114 -8.54 -24.68 3.25
CA VAL A 114 -7.44 -24.03 2.52
C VAL A 114 -6.17 -24.04 3.37
N THR A 115 -5.12 -24.64 2.83
CA THR A 115 -3.76 -24.57 3.36
C THR A 115 -3.00 -23.47 2.62
N TRP A 116 -2.55 -22.45 3.36
CA TRP A 116 -1.75 -21.36 2.81
C TRP A 116 -0.26 -21.69 2.91
N LEU A 117 0.45 -21.66 1.79
CA LEU A 117 1.85 -22.08 1.70
C LEU A 117 2.75 -20.89 1.36
N ASN A 118 3.85 -20.73 2.09
CA ASN A 118 4.80 -19.63 1.90
C ASN A 118 6.03 -20.10 1.12
N TYR A 119 6.05 -19.84 -0.20
CA TYR A 119 7.19 -20.13 -1.08
C TYR A 119 8.01 -18.88 -1.42
N LEU A 120 7.90 -17.82 -0.60
CA LEU A 120 8.60 -16.56 -0.81
C LEU A 120 10.09 -16.67 -0.45
N PRO A 121 10.97 -15.84 -1.04
CA PRO A 121 12.39 -15.83 -0.72
C PRO A 121 12.65 -15.38 0.73
N GLN A 122 13.89 -15.50 1.20
CA GLN A 122 14.29 -15.01 2.54
C GLN A 122 14.35 -13.49 2.63
N LYS A 123 14.57 -12.79 1.51
CA LYS A 123 14.69 -11.33 1.47
C LYS A 123 13.45 -10.74 0.79
N HIS A 124 12.80 -9.80 1.48
CA HIS A 124 11.69 -9.04 0.93
C HIS A 124 12.13 -8.20 -0.27
N ILE A 125 11.27 -8.10 -1.29
CA ILE A 125 11.55 -7.32 -2.52
C ILE A 125 11.66 -5.81 -2.24
N LEU A 126 10.88 -5.33 -1.27
CA LEU A 126 10.97 -3.97 -0.74
C LEU A 126 11.79 -3.95 0.58
N PRO A 127 12.47 -2.83 0.90
CA PRO A 127 13.00 -2.63 2.24
C PRO A 127 11.85 -2.71 3.26
N TRP A 128 12.12 -3.33 4.40
CA TRP A 128 11.16 -3.45 5.49
C TRP A 128 11.85 -3.18 6.82
N ASP A 129 11.06 -2.89 7.84
CA ASP A 129 11.55 -2.54 9.17
C ASP A 129 11.67 -3.79 10.06
N PRO A 130 12.89 -4.32 10.30
CA PRO A 130 13.10 -5.56 11.06
C PRO A 130 12.83 -5.41 12.57
N THR A 131 12.61 -4.18 13.03
CA THR A 131 12.37 -3.87 14.44
C THR A 131 10.90 -4.00 14.83
N ILE A 132 9.98 -4.02 13.85
CA ILE A 132 8.55 -4.26 14.08
C ILE A 132 8.35 -5.74 14.42
N PRO A 133 7.64 -6.08 15.52
CA PRO A 133 7.27 -7.44 15.84
C PRO A 133 6.58 -8.12 14.67
N THR A 134 7.21 -9.17 14.13
CA THR A 134 6.65 -10.01 13.10
C THR A 134 6.40 -11.41 13.65
N ALA A 135 5.45 -12.13 13.05
CA ALA A 135 5.30 -13.55 13.31
C ALA A 135 6.49 -14.29 12.67
N ILE A 136 7.53 -14.55 13.46
CA ILE A 136 8.75 -15.18 12.96
C ILE A 136 8.53 -16.69 12.87
N PRO A 137 8.68 -17.31 11.68
CA PRO A 137 8.68 -18.76 11.54
C PRO A 137 9.78 -19.40 12.41
N SER A 138 9.52 -20.59 12.95
CA SER A 138 10.47 -21.24 13.86
C SER A 138 11.83 -21.56 13.23
N ASP A 139 11.86 -21.83 11.93
CA ASP A 139 13.07 -22.06 11.16
C ASP A 139 13.78 -20.75 10.75
N ARG A 140 13.17 -19.59 11.03
CA ARG A 140 13.60 -18.24 10.65
C ARG A 140 13.85 -18.07 9.15
N LYS A 141 13.16 -18.83 8.30
CA LYS A 141 13.25 -18.73 6.84
C LYS A 141 11.99 -18.12 6.24
N GLY A 142 12.16 -17.54 5.07
CA GLY A 142 11.08 -16.89 4.32
C GLY A 142 10.70 -15.52 4.86
N ILE A 143 9.83 -14.84 4.13
CA ILE A 143 9.22 -13.57 4.55
C ILE A 143 8.05 -13.88 5.47
N PRO A 144 7.97 -13.29 6.68
CA PRO A 144 6.77 -13.38 7.51
C PRO A 144 5.53 -12.90 6.76
N THR A 145 4.53 -13.76 6.65
CA THR A 145 3.26 -13.47 5.98
C THR A 145 2.10 -13.75 6.91
N VAL A 146 1.03 -12.97 6.78
CA VAL A 146 -0.23 -13.19 7.51
C VAL A 146 -1.34 -13.10 6.48
N VAL A 147 -2.01 -14.23 6.25
CA VAL A 147 -3.29 -14.24 5.54
C VAL A 147 -4.36 -13.90 6.56
N HIS A 148 -5.14 -12.85 6.30
CA HIS A 148 -6.22 -12.43 7.17
C HIS A 148 -7.53 -12.36 6.40
N LEU A 149 -8.61 -12.66 7.12
CA LEU A 149 -9.97 -12.61 6.60
C LEU A 149 -10.55 -11.21 6.76
N HIS A 150 -11.31 -10.80 5.76
CA HIS A 150 -12.29 -9.71 5.88
C HIS A 150 -13.67 -10.33 6.01
N GLY A 151 -14.42 -9.93 7.04
CA GLY A 151 -15.75 -10.48 7.35
C GLY A 151 -16.85 -9.98 6.41
N ALA A 152 -18.10 -10.25 6.79
CA ALA A 152 -19.33 -9.93 6.05
C ALA A 152 -19.27 -8.60 5.29
N ASN A 153 -19.72 -8.62 4.04
CA ASN A 153 -20.01 -7.41 3.30
C ASN A 153 -21.41 -6.95 3.67
N ASN A 154 -21.51 -5.88 4.44
CA ASN A 154 -22.76 -5.19 4.75
C ASN A 154 -22.70 -3.71 4.34
N ALA A 155 -21.66 -3.32 3.61
CA ALA A 155 -21.46 -1.94 3.20
C ALA A 155 -22.30 -1.67 1.96
N SER A 156 -23.05 -0.57 1.98
CA SER A 156 -23.58 0.01 0.75
C SER A 156 -22.45 0.26 -0.24
N TYR A 157 -22.71 0.09 -1.53
CA TYR A 157 -21.80 0.48 -2.60
C TYR A 157 -22.46 1.51 -3.53
N PRO A 158 -21.87 2.70 -3.71
CA PRO A 158 -20.72 3.23 -2.97
C PRO A 158 -20.98 3.41 -1.46
N TYR A 159 -19.95 3.27 -0.62
CA TYR A 159 -20.11 3.47 0.83
C TYR A 159 -19.90 4.95 1.17
N PRO A 160 -20.78 5.61 1.96
CA PRO A 160 -21.87 5.02 2.75
C PRO A 160 -23.28 5.12 2.14
N SER A 161 -23.46 5.83 1.03
CA SER A 161 -24.75 6.32 0.52
C SER A 161 -25.42 5.46 -0.55
N GLY A 162 -24.70 4.52 -1.14
CA GLY A 162 -25.14 3.71 -2.26
C GLY A 162 -26.06 2.54 -1.91
N ASP A 163 -26.22 1.65 -2.88
CA ASP A 163 -27.15 0.53 -2.78
C ASP A 163 -26.70 -0.49 -1.73
N PRO A 164 -27.62 -1.05 -0.94
CA PRO A 164 -27.29 -2.11 0.00
C PRO A 164 -26.79 -3.36 -0.74
N VAL A 165 -26.06 -4.20 -0.02
CA VAL A 165 -25.66 -5.51 -0.53
C VAL A 165 -26.88 -6.35 -0.95
N ASN A 166 -26.75 -7.03 -2.09
CA ASN A 166 -27.72 -7.98 -2.65
C ASN A 166 -27.25 -9.43 -2.43
N GLU A 167 -27.99 -10.41 -2.96
CA GLU A 167 -27.63 -11.84 -2.78
C GLU A 167 -26.26 -12.21 -3.38
N ALA A 168 -25.83 -11.51 -4.44
CA ALA A 168 -24.58 -11.79 -5.13
C ALA A 168 -23.35 -11.24 -4.39
N ASN A 169 -23.47 -10.09 -3.72
CA ASN A 169 -22.35 -9.42 -3.04
C ASN A 169 -22.46 -9.36 -1.51
N GLY A 170 -23.60 -9.77 -0.92
CA GLY A 170 -23.82 -9.81 0.52
C GLY A 170 -23.41 -11.14 1.18
N ASN A 171 -23.31 -12.21 0.38
CA ASN A 171 -22.81 -13.49 0.84
C ASN A 171 -21.29 -13.54 0.66
N VAL A 172 -20.55 -13.46 1.76
CA VAL A 172 -19.09 -13.67 1.75
C VAL A 172 -18.74 -15.08 2.18
N MET A 173 -17.58 -15.56 1.74
CA MET A 173 -17.03 -16.83 2.20
C MET A 173 -16.88 -16.83 3.72
N LYS A 174 -17.57 -17.75 4.40
CA LYS A 174 -17.40 -18.00 5.83
C LYS A 174 -16.17 -18.87 6.04
N PHE A 175 -15.24 -18.41 6.86
CA PHE A 175 -14.13 -19.23 7.32
C PHE A 175 -14.48 -19.83 8.67
N ILE A 176 -14.42 -21.16 8.76
CA ILE A 176 -14.49 -21.90 10.01
C ILE A 176 -13.05 -22.26 10.36
N ILE A 177 -12.55 -21.70 11.46
CA ILE A 177 -11.22 -22.02 11.96
C ILE A 177 -11.35 -23.29 12.81
N ASP A 178 -10.65 -24.36 12.43
CA ASP A 178 -10.65 -25.62 13.16
C ASP A 178 -10.21 -25.41 14.62
N ARG A 179 -10.85 -26.16 15.53
CA ARG A 179 -10.57 -26.07 16.97
C ARG A 179 -9.30 -26.81 17.36
N GLU A 180 -8.88 -27.78 16.56
CA GLU A 180 -7.64 -28.51 16.80
C GLU A 180 -6.47 -27.60 16.40
N PRO A 181 -5.61 -27.22 17.35
CA PRO A 181 -4.44 -26.42 17.00
C PRO A 181 -3.50 -27.28 16.16
N GLU A 182 -3.18 -26.83 14.96
CA GLU A 182 -1.99 -27.33 14.28
C GLU A 182 -0.73 -26.91 15.07
N LEU A 183 0.39 -27.60 14.84
CA LEU A 183 1.66 -27.27 15.48
C LEU A 183 2.13 -25.88 15.00
N ASP A 184 1.67 -24.83 15.67
CA ASP A 184 2.16 -23.48 15.47
C ASP A 184 3.50 -23.32 16.21
N THR A 185 4.56 -23.40 15.43
CA THR A 185 5.92 -23.20 15.93
C THR A 185 6.30 -21.72 16.01
N SER A 186 5.44 -20.81 15.55
CA SER A 186 5.63 -19.37 15.69
C SER A 186 5.58 -18.95 17.16
N ARG A 187 6.11 -17.75 17.43
CA ARG A 187 6.17 -17.20 18.78
C ARG A 187 5.73 -15.74 18.74
N ILE A 188 4.57 -15.46 19.34
CA ILE A 188 4.14 -14.09 19.60
C ILE A 188 5.01 -13.52 20.74
N PRO A 189 5.61 -12.33 20.57
CA PRO A 189 6.39 -11.71 21.64
C PRO A 189 5.57 -11.47 22.90
N LYS A 190 6.12 -11.80 24.08
CA LYS A 190 5.48 -11.57 25.40
C LYS A 190 5.21 -10.09 25.69
N LYS A 191 5.91 -9.19 25.00
CA LYS A 191 5.72 -7.74 25.07
C LYS A 191 5.59 -7.22 23.64
N LEU A 192 4.45 -6.60 23.34
CA LEU A 192 4.28 -5.83 22.12
C LEU A 192 5.08 -4.53 22.22
N MET A 193 5.44 -3.95 21.08
CA MET A 193 6.07 -2.63 21.07
C MET A 193 5.12 -1.59 21.63
N ARG A 194 5.67 -0.68 22.43
CA ARG A 194 4.95 0.51 22.89
C ARG A 194 5.16 1.60 21.86
N TYR A 195 4.09 1.99 21.20
CA TYR A 195 4.12 3.14 20.32
C TYR A 195 4.03 4.44 21.12
N PRO A 196 4.72 5.51 20.70
CA PRO A 196 4.61 6.81 21.35
C PRO A 196 3.20 7.36 21.19
N SER A 197 2.77 8.19 22.14
CA SER A 197 1.56 9.00 21.94
C SER A 197 1.79 10.01 20.80
N PRO A 198 0.75 10.36 20.03
CA PRO A 198 0.89 11.38 19.00
C PRO A 198 1.15 12.74 19.66
N ASP A 199 2.13 13.49 19.15
CA ASP A 199 2.41 14.86 19.56
C ASP A 199 2.40 15.79 18.35
N SER A 200 1.30 16.51 18.17
CA SER A 200 1.15 17.45 17.06
C SER A 200 2.01 18.71 17.20
N SER A 201 2.51 19.03 18.39
CA SER A 201 3.41 20.19 18.57
C SER A 201 4.77 19.98 17.91
N SER A 202 5.15 18.72 17.68
CA SER A 202 6.37 18.33 16.95
C SER A 202 6.25 18.42 15.41
N ALA A 203 5.06 18.77 14.89
CA ALA A 203 4.82 18.78 13.45
C ALA A 203 5.59 19.92 12.77
N SER A 204 6.46 19.57 11.82
CA SER A 204 7.26 20.53 11.07
C SER A 204 6.45 21.27 9.99
N ARG A 205 5.29 20.72 9.59
CA ARG A 205 4.47 21.26 8.52
C ARG A 205 3.01 20.84 8.66
N THR A 206 2.12 21.71 8.20
CA THR A 206 0.71 21.41 7.99
C THR A 206 0.42 21.32 6.49
N ARG A 207 -0.39 20.33 6.07
CA ARG A 207 -0.84 20.17 4.68
C ARG A 207 -2.36 20.04 4.59
N HIS A 208 -2.90 20.50 3.47
CA HIS A 208 -4.27 20.25 3.07
C HIS A 208 -4.24 19.30 1.86
N ILE A 209 -4.93 18.17 1.98
CA ILE A 209 -5.04 17.16 0.93
C ILE A 209 -6.52 17.04 0.57
N ALA A 210 -6.93 17.55 -0.58
CA ALA A 210 -8.31 17.50 -1.04
C ALA A 210 -8.55 16.36 -2.02
N MET A 211 -9.68 15.68 -1.89
CA MET A 211 -10.12 14.58 -2.74
C MET A 211 -11.20 15.08 -3.69
N PHE A 212 -10.98 14.88 -4.99
CA PHE A 212 -11.89 15.29 -6.06
C PHE A 212 -12.29 14.08 -6.90
N GLU A 213 -13.51 14.13 -7.41
CA GLU A 213 -14.06 13.20 -8.38
C GLU A 213 -14.55 13.99 -9.60
N TYR A 214 -14.30 13.46 -10.79
CA TYR A 214 -14.66 14.09 -12.05
C TYR A 214 -15.47 13.12 -12.89
N THR A 215 -16.62 13.60 -13.37
CA THR A 215 -17.54 12.81 -14.18
C THR A 215 -17.55 13.25 -15.64
N SER A 216 -18.00 12.35 -16.52
CA SER A 216 -18.28 12.63 -17.92
C SER A 216 -19.57 13.45 -18.06
N PRO A 217 -19.92 13.95 -19.26
CA PRO A 217 -21.19 14.66 -19.48
C PRO A 217 -22.46 13.83 -19.19
N VAL A 218 -22.34 12.51 -19.07
CA VAL A 218 -23.42 11.59 -18.69
C VAL A 218 -23.34 11.17 -17.22
N ASP A 219 -22.54 11.88 -16.42
CA ASP A 219 -22.34 11.70 -14.97
C ASP A 219 -21.64 10.41 -14.54
N GLU A 220 -20.94 9.74 -15.46
CA GLU A 220 -20.09 8.59 -15.13
C GLU A 220 -18.70 9.02 -14.64
N PRO A 221 -18.17 8.48 -13.53
CA PRO A 221 -16.83 8.77 -13.05
C PRO A 221 -15.76 8.48 -14.10
N THR A 222 -14.83 9.43 -14.30
CA THR A 222 -13.74 9.31 -15.28
C THR A 222 -12.37 9.21 -14.61
N HIS A 223 -12.16 9.95 -13.53
CA HIS A 223 -10.94 9.96 -12.75
C HIS A 223 -11.20 10.64 -11.41
N LEU A 224 -10.34 10.36 -10.45
CA LEU A 224 -10.35 10.97 -9.13
C LEU A 224 -8.96 11.54 -8.85
N TYR A 225 -8.87 12.75 -8.30
CA TYR A 225 -7.57 13.38 -8.03
C TYR A 225 -7.40 13.74 -6.56
N LEU A 226 -6.16 13.61 -6.09
CA LEU A 226 -5.70 14.23 -4.86
C LEU A 226 -5.09 15.60 -5.19
N ASN A 227 -5.55 16.64 -4.49
CA ASN A 227 -5.20 18.04 -4.73
C ASN A 227 -5.42 18.49 -6.19
N GLY A 228 -6.45 17.95 -6.87
CA GLY A 228 -6.85 18.36 -8.22
C GLY A 228 -5.73 18.19 -9.27
N LYS A 229 -4.80 17.26 -9.03
CA LYS A 229 -3.63 17.04 -9.88
C LYS A 229 -3.56 15.58 -10.31
N PRO A 230 -3.24 15.31 -11.59
CA PRO A 230 -2.98 13.95 -12.04
C PRO A 230 -1.71 13.39 -11.40
N TYR A 231 -1.56 12.06 -11.44
CA TYR A 231 -0.37 11.38 -10.96
C TYR A 231 0.93 11.92 -11.58
N SER A 232 0.91 12.22 -12.87
CA SER A 232 2.10 12.66 -13.62
C SER A 232 2.62 14.04 -13.24
N TYR A 233 1.81 14.87 -12.58
CA TYR A 233 2.25 16.18 -12.12
C TYR A 233 3.38 16.03 -11.08
N PRO A 234 4.42 16.88 -11.08
CA PRO A 234 5.54 16.74 -10.13
C PRO A 234 5.10 16.63 -8.67
N ALA A 235 5.84 15.87 -7.86
CA ALA A 235 5.54 15.68 -6.44
C ALA A 235 5.43 17.03 -5.71
N THR A 236 4.27 17.27 -5.11
CA THR A 236 3.97 18.44 -4.28
C THR A 236 4.21 18.15 -2.79
N GLU A 237 4.01 16.90 -2.41
CA GLU A 237 4.24 16.40 -1.07
C GLU A 237 5.68 15.92 -0.95
N THR A 238 6.50 16.77 -0.35
CA THR A 238 7.93 16.52 -0.12
C THR A 238 8.29 16.45 1.36
N PRO A 239 7.92 15.37 2.08
CA PRO A 239 8.23 15.25 3.49
C PRO A 239 9.73 15.02 3.72
N ARG A 240 10.23 15.43 4.89
CA ARG A 240 11.60 15.12 5.33
C ARG A 240 11.59 13.83 6.14
N ALA A 241 12.47 12.89 5.83
CA ALA A 241 12.62 11.69 6.63
C ALA A 241 13.00 12.07 8.08
N GLY A 242 12.39 11.44 9.08
CA GLY A 242 12.62 11.78 10.47
C GLY A 242 11.75 12.91 11.02
N THR A 243 10.82 13.50 10.26
CA THR A 243 9.89 14.54 10.76
C THR A 243 8.44 14.06 10.90
N SER A 244 7.62 14.90 11.54
CA SER A 244 6.17 14.71 11.66
C SER A 244 5.46 15.83 10.92
N GLU A 245 4.30 15.56 10.34
CA GLU A 245 3.45 16.56 9.69
C GLU A 245 1.99 16.39 10.13
N VAL A 246 1.23 17.46 10.15
CA VAL A 246 -0.24 17.42 10.33
C VAL A 246 -0.90 17.56 8.97
N TRP A 247 -1.74 16.61 8.60
CA TRP A 247 -2.49 16.67 7.35
C TRP A 247 -3.98 16.82 7.66
N TYR A 248 -4.61 17.77 6.99
CA TYR A 248 -6.06 17.91 6.90
C TYR A 248 -6.50 17.31 5.57
N VAL A 249 -7.06 16.11 5.62
CA VAL A 249 -7.54 15.40 4.44
C VAL A 249 -9.01 15.72 4.26
N ILE A 250 -9.35 16.39 3.18
CA ILE A 250 -10.66 16.99 2.89
C ILE A 250 -11.32 16.12 1.83
N ASN A 251 -12.44 15.49 2.19
CA ASN A 251 -13.19 14.70 1.24
C ASN A 251 -14.37 15.49 0.64
N LEU A 252 -14.27 15.86 -0.64
CA LEU A 252 -15.30 16.60 -1.37
C LEU A 252 -16.19 15.71 -2.25
N THR A 253 -15.97 14.39 -2.21
CA THR A 253 -16.76 13.40 -2.93
C THR A 253 -17.87 12.85 -2.03
N ASP A 254 -18.78 12.07 -2.61
CA ASP A 254 -19.87 11.42 -1.91
C ASP A 254 -19.46 10.06 -1.30
N ASP A 255 -18.27 9.60 -1.63
CA ASP A 255 -17.72 8.30 -1.28
C ASP A 255 -16.77 8.38 -0.08
N ASN A 256 -16.73 7.30 0.70
CA ASN A 256 -15.64 7.13 1.65
C ASN A 256 -14.37 6.70 0.93
N HIS A 257 -13.27 7.41 1.17
CA HIS A 257 -11.98 7.10 0.57
C HIS A 257 -10.95 6.71 1.62
N PRO A 258 -10.63 5.41 1.79
CA PRO A 258 -9.49 5.00 2.60
C PRO A 258 -8.20 5.58 2.03
N LEU A 259 -7.46 6.40 2.80
CA LEU A 259 -6.19 6.98 2.35
C LEU A 259 -5.01 6.14 2.85
N HIS A 260 -4.13 5.74 1.93
CA HIS A 260 -2.84 5.13 2.22
C HIS A 260 -1.67 6.07 1.90
N ILE A 261 -0.67 6.11 2.78
CA ILE A 261 0.55 6.93 2.59
C ILE A 261 1.76 6.00 2.71
N HIS A 262 2.54 5.87 1.64
CA HIS A 262 3.76 5.07 1.67
C HIS A 262 4.76 5.68 2.65
N LEU A 263 5.42 4.82 3.43
CA LEU A 263 6.33 5.15 4.53
C LEU A 263 5.74 5.99 5.67
N GLY A 264 4.58 6.64 5.49
CA GLY A 264 3.91 7.39 6.54
C GLY A 264 3.09 6.50 7.45
N LEU A 265 3.48 6.40 8.73
CA LEU A 265 2.57 5.93 9.78
C LEU A 265 1.87 7.14 10.38
N PHE A 266 0.57 7.07 10.53
CA PHE A 266 -0.21 8.17 11.07
C PHE A 266 -1.17 7.73 12.16
N LYS A 267 -1.53 8.71 12.99
CA LYS A 267 -2.64 8.61 13.93
C LYS A 267 -3.71 9.62 13.53
N VAL A 268 -4.94 9.15 13.45
CA VAL A 268 -6.10 10.02 13.22
C VAL A 268 -6.43 10.69 14.54
N LEU A 269 -6.61 12.01 14.49
CA LEU A 269 -6.93 12.82 15.67
C LEU A 269 -8.44 13.01 15.76
N ASP A 270 -9.07 13.43 14.67
CA ASP A 270 -10.51 13.60 14.56
C ASP A 270 -10.99 13.73 13.11
N GLN A 271 -12.31 13.65 12.93
CA GLN A 271 -12.99 14.02 11.69
C GLN A 271 -14.04 15.09 12.00
N THR A 272 -14.06 16.18 11.24
CA THR A 272 -15.01 17.28 11.44
C THR A 272 -15.81 17.52 10.17
N GLU A 273 -17.13 17.54 10.29
CA GLU A 273 -18.06 17.78 9.17
C GLU A 273 -17.86 19.20 8.61
N ILE A 274 -17.88 19.29 7.28
CA ILE A 274 -17.83 20.54 6.51
C ILE A 274 -19.27 21.03 6.32
N LYS A 275 -19.61 22.18 6.89
CA LYS A 275 -20.87 22.89 6.65
C LYS A 275 -20.79 23.68 5.36
N ASP A 276 -21.96 23.81 4.71
CA ASP A 276 -22.11 24.48 3.41
C ASP A 276 -21.15 23.86 2.38
N LEU A 277 -21.17 22.52 2.30
CA LEU A 277 -20.22 21.72 1.50
C LEU A 277 -20.20 22.17 0.04
N ASP A 278 -21.35 22.47 -0.55
CA ASP A 278 -21.44 22.91 -1.95
C ASP A 278 -20.71 24.25 -2.18
N GLU A 279 -20.88 25.22 -1.27
CA GLU A 279 -20.18 26.51 -1.34
C GLU A 279 -18.66 26.31 -1.22
N PHE A 280 -18.24 25.48 -0.27
CA PHE A 280 -16.83 25.18 -0.07
C PHE A 280 -16.23 24.41 -1.27
N LYS A 281 -16.95 23.41 -1.78
CA LYS A 281 -16.58 22.61 -2.95
C LYS A 281 -16.46 23.50 -4.19
N ASP A 282 -17.40 24.41 -4.42
CA ASP A 282 -17.34 25.39 -5.53
C ASP A 282 -16.09 26.26 -5.48
N CYS A 283 -15.69 26.70 -4.28
CA CYS A 283 -14.42 27.43 -4.12
C CYS A 283 -13.22 26.53 -4.39
N MET A 284 -13.20 25.32 -3.83
CA MET A 284 -12.10 24.37 -3.97
C MET A 284 -11.89 23.93 -5.43
N VAL A 285 -12.96 23.73 -6.20
CA VAL A 285 -12.87 23.42 -7.63
C VAL A 285 -12.25 24.58 -8.42
N LYS A 286 -12.51 25.83 -8.03
CA LYS A 286 -11.99 27.03 -8.72
C LYS A 286 -10.56 27.40 -8.32
N ILE A 287 -10.23 27.28 -7.03
CA ILE A 287 -8.98 27.82 -6.45
C ILE A 287 -8.03 26.70 -6.00
N ASN A 288 -8.58 25.57 -5.56
CA ASN A 288 -7.85 24.41 -5.02
C ASN A 288 -6.86 24.80 -3.90
N ASP A 289 -7.34 25.62 -2.97
CA ASP A 289 -6.59 26.11 -1.81
C ASP A 289 -7.54 26.24 -0.61
N ALA A 290 -7.42 25.32 0.34
CA ALA A 290 -8.31 25.22 1.49
C ALA A 290 -8.26 26.45 2.41
N GLU A 291 -7.12 27.15 2.49
CA GLU A 291 -6.98 28.35 3.33
C GLU A 291 -7.65 29.55 2.67
N ARG A 292 -7.45 29.70 1.35
CA ARG A 292 -8.13 30.75 0.55
C ARG A 292 -9.63 30.51 0.43
N CYS A 293 -10.05 29.24 0.46
CA CYS A 293 -11.45 28.84 0.58
C CYS A 293 -11.95 28.77 2.02
N HIS A 294 -11.16 29.27 2.98
CA HIS A 294 -11.56 29.44 4.38
C HIS A 294 -12.11 28.17 5.04
N LEU A 295 -11.44 27.02 4.87
CA LEU A 295 -11.83 25.73 5.45
C LEU A 295 -12.23 25.83 6.92
N SER A 296 -11.53 26.63 7.73
CA SER A 296 -11.83 26.83 9.16
C SER A 296 -13.23 27.40 9.44
N ARG A 297 -13.85 28.10 8.48
CA ARG A 297 -15.23 28.57 8.56
C ARG A 297 -16.26 27.49 8.24
N HIS A 298 -15.88 26.52 7.41
CA HIS A 298 -16.76 25.44 6.97
C HIS A 298 -16.63 24.19 7.86
N ALA A 299 -15.42 23.84 8.32
CA ALA A 299 -15.13 22.69 9.16
C ALA A 299 -15.52 22.91 10.64
N ILE A 300 -16.80 23.22 10.88
CA ILE A 300 -17.38 23.56 12.18
C ILE A 300 -18.57 22.66 12.55
N GLY A 301 -18.86 21.65 11.72
CA GLY A 301 -19.97 20.74 11.95
C GLY A 301 -19.68 19.67 13.00
N LYS A 302 -20.38 18.54 12.91
CA LYS A 302 -20.23 17.43 13.85
C LYS A 302 -18.79 16.91 13.86
N LYS A 303 -18.19 16.88 15.05
CA LYS A 303 -16.92 16.20 15.29
C LYS A 303 -17.18 14.72 15.59
N VAL A 304 -16.49 13.84 14.88
CA VAL A 304 -16.58 12.39 15.02
C VAL A 304 -15.25 11.88 15.56
N ASP A 305 -15.30 11.31 16.76
CA ASP A 305 -14.14 10.69 17.38
C ASP A 305 -13.76 9.39 16.66
N VAL A 306 -12.46 9.12 16.65
CA VAL A 306 -11.91 7.89 16.09
C VAL A 306 -12.30 6.71 16.97
N ARG A 307 -12.89 5.68 16.34
CA ARG A 307 -13.29 4.46 17.04
C ARG A 307 -12.11 3.85 17.79
N THR A 308 -12.36 3.24 18.95
CA THR A 308 -11.31 2.70 19.83
C THR A 308 -10.38 1.71 19.11
N HIS A 309 -10.93 0.83 18.27
CA HIS A 309 -10.15 -0.13 17.46
C HIS A 309 -9.41 0.51 16.27
N GLU A 310 -9.68 1.76 15.94
CA GLU A 310 -9.00 2.52 14.89
C GLU A 310 -8.11 3.66 15.45
N ASN A 311 -8.01 3.83 16.77
CA ASN A 311 -7.29 4.95 17.40
C ASN A 311 -5.77 4.67 17.62
N GLY A 312 -5.24 3.62 16.97
CA GLY A 312 -3.81 3.29 16.96
C GLY A 312 -3.06 3.98 15.82
N TRP A 313 -1.72 3.94 15.87
CA TRP A 313 -0.89 4.22 14.69
C TRP A 313 -1.22 3.22 13.59
N LYS A 314 -1.37 3.73 12.36
CA LYS A 314 -1.83 2.98 11.19
C LYS A 314 -1.29 3.62 9.92
N ASN A 315 -1.54 2.99 8.78
CA ASN A 315 -1.13 3.50 7.46
C ASN A 315 -2.33 3.63 6.50
N VAL A 316 -3.53 3.22 6.89
CA VAL A 316 -4.76 3.36 6.11
C VAL A 316 -5.91 3.75 7.04
N TYR A 317 -6.69 4.76 6.64
CA TYR A 317 -7.92 5.14 7.34
C TYR A 317 -8.94 5.72 6.38
N LYS A 318 -10.23 5.53 6.72
CA LYS A 318 -11.42 5.93 5.96
C LYS A 318 -11.65 7.44 6.05
N MET A 319 -11.57 8.16 4.93
CA MET A 319 -11.92 9.59 4.86
C MET A 319 -13.42 9.72 4.56
N MET A 320 -14.22 10.15 5.53
CA MET A 320 -15.68 10.25 5.35
C MET A 320 -16.07 11.37 4.38
N PRO A 321 -17.08 11.15 3.52
CA PRO A 321 -17.54 12.16 2.56
C PRO A 321 -18.08 13.40 3.26
N GLY A 322 -17.70 14.60 2.81
CA GLY A 322 -18.09 15.86 3.42
C GLY A 322 -17.43 16.17 4.77
N TYR A 323 -16.34 15.47 5.13
CA TYR A 323 -15.57 15.72 6.36
C TYR A 323 -14.13 16.12 6.02
N VAL A 324 -13.53 16.89 6.93
CA VAL A 324 -12.09 17.01 7.05
C VAL A 324 -11.58 16.05 8.12
N THR A 325 -10.65 15.18 7.76
CA THR A 325 -9.95 14.27 8.66
C THR A 325 -8.60 14.85 9.03
N LYS A 326 -8.37 15.07 10.32
CA LYS A 326 -7.09 15.54 10.84
C LYS A 326 -6.22 14.36 11.24
N ILE A 327 -5.05 14.22 10.63
CA ILE A 327 -4.08 13.17 10.94
C ILE A 327 -2.72 13.76 11.31
N LEU A 328 -2.02 13.10 12.24
CA LEU A 328 -0.60 13.32 12.49
C LEU A 328 0.19 12.20 11.80
N VAL A 329 0.96 12.54 10.77
CA VAL A 329 1.79 11.62 10.00
C VAL A 329 3.22 11.68 10.51
N ARG A 330 3.84 10.53 10.76
CA ARG A 330 5.25 10.36 11.07
C ARG A 330 5.95 9.72 9.89
N PHE A 331 6.98 10.39 9.40
CA PHE A 331 7.84 9.93 8.33
C PHE A 331 9.14 9.32 8.88
N ALA A 332 9.00 8.38 9.80
CA ALA A 332 10.09 7.68 10.48
C ALA A 332 9.59 6.45 11.23
N TYR A 333 10.52 5.64 11.73
CA TYR A 333 10.19 4.56 12.65
C TYR A 333 9.70 5.09 13.99
N ILE A 334 8.40 4.99 14.23
CA ILE A 334 7.74 5.53 15.44
C ILE A 334 8.23 4.89 16.75
N HIS A 335 8.70 3.65 16.72
CA HIS A 335 8.96 2.88 17.94
C HIS A 335 10.41 3.03 18.44
N VAL A 336 11.36 3.37 17.57
CA VAL A 336 12.76 3.74 17.92
C VAL A 336 13.04 5.23 17.78
N ASN A 337 12.08 6.00 17.27
CA ASN A 337 12.21 7.41 16.94
C ASN A 337 13.47 7.71 16.09
N SER A 338 13.74 6.86 15.10
CA SER A 338 14.85 7.02 14.16
C SER A 338 14.34 7.19 12.73
N SER A 339 15.17 7.76 11.88
CA SER A 339 14.94 7.73 10.43
C SER A 339 15.00 6.29 9.89
N TYR A 340 14.62 6.12 8.63
CA TYR A 340 14.69 4.84 7.94
C TYR A 340 16.13 4.34 7.82
N ILE A 341 16.32 3.01 7.82
CA ILE A 341 17.63 2.37 7.64
C ILE A 341 18.07 2.32 6.17
N PHE A 342 17.27 2.86 5.26
CA PHE A 342 17.53 2.93 3.83
C PHE A 342 17.37 4.37 3.36
N ASP A 343 17.92 4.67 2.18
CA ASP A 343 17.75 5.99 1.56
C ASP A 343 16.31 6.15 1.06
N ALA A 344 15.50 6.87 1.83
CA ALA A 344 14.12 7.18 1.46
C ALA A 344 14.02 8.25 0.36
N THR A 345 15.12 8.92 0.00
CA THR A 345 15.14 9.90 -1.10
C THR A 345 15.40 9.26 -2.46
N ALA A 346 15.71 7.96 -2.49
CA ALA A 346 15.97 7.22 -3.71
C ALA A 346 14.78 7.23 -4.68
N GLU A 347 15.08 7.40 -5.97
CA GLU A 347 14.11 7.28 -7.06
C GLU A 347 13.62 5.83 -7.23
N PRO A 348 12.38 5.60 -7.70
CA PRO A 348 11.39 6.55 -8.23
C PRO A 348 10.58 7.33 -7.17
N GLY A 349 10.94 7.23 -5.89
CA GLY A 349 10.15 7.76 -4.78
C GLY A 349 8.97 6.84 -4.41
N TYR A 350 7.93 7.43 -3.84
CA TYR A 350 6.79 6.73 -3.26
C TYR A 350 5.47 7.36 -3.70
N VAL A 351 4.34 6.82 -3.23
CA VAL A 351 3.02 7.38 -3.50
C VAL A 351 2.16 7.47 -2.25
N TYR A 352 1.14 8.31 -2.31
CA TYR A 352 -0.01 8.21 -1.42
C TYR A 352 -1.26 8.20 -2.28
N HIS A 353 -2.24 7.36 -1.91
CA HIS A 353 -3.36 7.03 -2.79
C HIS A 353 -4.58 6.56 -2.01
N CYS A 354 -5.73 6.55 -2.69
CA CYS A 354 -6.90 5.84 -2.21
C CYS A 354 -6.63 4.33 -2.21
N HIS A 355 -7.02 3.64 -1.15
CA HIS A 355 -6.87 2.20 -0.99
C HIS A 355 -8.15 1.45 -1.42
N ILE A 356 -8.90 2.02 -2.36
CA ILE A 356 -9.90 1.35 -3.19
C ILE A 356 -9.24 1.16 -4.55
N LEU A 357 -9.10 -0.10 -4.98
CA LEU A 357 -8.29 -0.45 -6.16
C LEU A 357 -8.77 0.30 -7.41
N ASP A 358 -10.07 0.29 -7.67
CA ASP A 358 -10.64 0.98 -8.84
C ASP A 358 -10.37 2.50 -8.80
N HIS A 359 -10.33 3.12 -7.62
CA HIS A 359 -10.05 4.55 -7.50
C HIS A 359 -8.55 4.84 -7.65
N GLU A 360 -7.69 3.95 -7.16
CA GLU A 360 -6.25 3.97 -7.40
C GLU A 360 -5.96 3.90 -8.91
N ASP A 361 -6.57 2.94 -9.61
CA ASP A 361 -6.44 2.77 -11.06
C ASP A 361 -7.02 3.95 -11.84
N ASN A 362 -8.09 4.57 -11.32
CA ASN A 362 -8.62 5.87 -11.79
C ASN A 362 -7.88 7.08 -11.21
N VAL A 363 -6.58 6.92 -10.96
CA VAL A 363 -5.57 7.95 -10.64
C VAL A 363 -5.84 8.79 -9.39
N MET A 364 -6.54 8.25 -8.38
CA MET A 364 -6.62 8.83 -7.03
C MET A 364 -5.33 8.64 -6.23
N MET A 365 -4.21 9.02 -6.84
CA MET A 365 -2.85 8.83 -6.34
C MET A 365 -1.96 10.01 -6.71
N ARG A 366 -0.95 10.26 -5.87
CA ARG A 366 0.06 11.31 -6.12
C ARG A 366 1.45 10.82 -5.72
N PRO A 367 2.50 11.25 -6.46
CA PRO A 367 3.87 10.98 -6.08
C PRO A 367 4.24 11.71 -4.78
N LEU A 368 4.97 11.00 -3.94
CA LEU A 368 5.51 11.42 -2.64
C LEU A 368 7.03 11.31 -2.71
N LYS A 369 7.73 12.44 -2.57
CA LYS A 369 9.19 12.49 -2.74
C LYS A 369 9.87 13.00 -1.48
N PHE A 370 10.67 12.15 -0.84
CA PHE A 370 11.36 12.56 0.38
C PHE A 370 12.51 13.50 0.09
N ILE A 371 12.77 14.41 1.02
CA ILE A 371 13.90 15.32 1.00
C ILE A 371 14.78 15.12 2.23
N ASN A 372 16.08 15.41 2.08
CA ASN A 372 17.05 15.40 3.17
C ASN A 372 16.84 16.54 4.14
#